data_AF-A0A7J4J226-F1
#
_entry.id   AF-A0A7J4J226-F1
#
_cell.length_a   1.000
_cell.length_b   1.000
_cell.length_c   1.000
_cell.angle_alpha   90.00
_cell.angle_beta   90.00
_cell.angle_gamma   90.00
#
_symmetry.space_group_name_H-M   'P 1'
#
loop_
_entity.id
_entity.type
_entity.pdbx_description
1 polymer ?
#
loop_
_entity_poly.entity_id
_entity_poly.type
_entity_poly.pdbx_seq_one_letter_code
_entity_poly.pdbx_strand_id
1 'polypeptide(L)'
;MAIHNPPQYRYSLFEQWDRNTFALIRQIAKTSKYPLVNGSQEDRNQFLTILIRTQKSLHDWRDFPKDVIKQVQDNHQIDVISLNNKYPPESIAKDVPAWVTYEEDKIVSDFIDKLETRKIQFVGSDSETIEFVLRFILGQLGHDWEQTIMMIWEMLGDGNKLLLTELNKEMKNFDYERLFEK
;
A
#
# COMPACT_ATOMS: atom_id res chain seq x y z
N MET A 1 -2.59 -11.89 16.88
CA MET A 1 -3.84 -11.49 17.56
C MET A 1 -4.54 -10.48 16.68
N ALA A 2 -5.76 -10.76 16.23
CA ALA A 2 -6.57 -9.75 15.55
C ALA A 2 -7.13 -8.80 16.62
N ILE A 3 -6.85 -7.50 16.51
CA ILE A 3 -7.44 -6.48 17.38
C ILE A 3 -8.89 -6.30 16.92
N HIS A 4 -9.80 -7.04 17.55
CA HIS A 4 -11.23 -6.83 17.40
C HIS A 4 -11.59 -5.48 18.02
N ASN A 5 -11.84 -4.48 17.16
CA ASN A 5 -12.10 -3.06 17.45
C ASN A 5 -10.83 -2.23 17.71
N PRO A 6 -10.16 -1.73 16.65
CA PRO A 6 -9.08 -0.76 16.82
C PRO A 6 -9.64 0.51 17.49
N PRO A 7 -8.87 1.14 18.38
CA PRO A 7 -9.32 2.36 19.03
C PRO A 7 -9.56 3.48 18.01
N GLN A 8 -10.66 4.23 18.17
CA GLN A 8 -11.15 5.27 17.22
C GLN A 8 -10.11 6.32 16.81
N TYR A 9 -9.04 6.54 17.58
CA TYR A 9 -7.96 7.45 17.23
C TYR A 9 -7.01 6.93 16.13
N ARG A 10 -7.04 5.64 15.78
CA ARG A 10 -6.26 5.06 14.66
C ARG A 10 -6.79 5.48 13.29
N TYR A 11 -8.07 5.88 13.20
CA TYR A 11 -8.70 6.42 12.00
C TYR A 11 -8.94 7.92 12.10
N SER A 12 -7.95 8.62 12.60
CA SER A 12 -8.04 10.05 12.61
C SER A 12 -7.85 10.55 11.18
N LEU A 13 -8.96 10.67 10.43
CA LEU A 13 -9.02 11.35 9.15
C LEU A 13 -8.85 12.86 9.42
N PHE A 14 -7.64 13.22 9.85
CA PHE A 14 -7.25 14.51 10.39
C PHE A 14 -7.38 15.59 9.32
N GLU A 15 -7.10 15.24 8.07
CA GLU A 15 -7.18 16.16 6.93
C GLU A 15 -8.39 15.87 6.04
N GLN A 16 -8.81 16.90 5.31
CA GLN A 16 -9.86 16.76 4.29
C GLN A 16 -9.47 15.72 3.23
N TRP A 17 -8.18 15.60 2.91
CA TRP A 17 -7.67 14.60 1.99
C TRP A 17 -7.92 13.17 2.50
N ASP A 18 -7.65 12.89 3.78
CA ASP A 18 -7.87 11.56 4.37
C ASP A 18 -9.35 11.16 4.23
N ARG A 19 -10.26 12.09 4.54
CA ARG A 19 -11.72 11.88 4.45
C ARG A 19 -12.18 11.59 3.02
N ASN A 20 -11.70 12.39 2.06
CA ASN A 20 -12.04 12.22 0.65
C ASN A 20 -11.49 10.89 0.10
N THR A 21 -10.27 10.53 0.50
CA THR A 21 -9.63 9.28 0.11
C THR A 21 -10.38 8.07 0.65
N PHE A 22 -10.73 8.09 1.94
CA PHE A 22 -11.56 7.03 2.54
C PHE A 22 -12.92 6.89 1.85
N ALA A 23 -13.60 8.01 1.57
CA ALA A 23 -14.89 8.00 0.89
C ALA A 23 -14.79 7.38 -0.53
N LEU A 24 -13.73 7.70 -1.27
CA LEU A 24 -13.47 7.13 -2.59
C LEU A 24 -13.20 5.62 -2.50
N ILE A 25 -12.29 5.19 -1.61
CA ILE A 25 -11.99 3.77 -1.39
C ILE A 25 -13.27 3.01 -1.05
N ARG A 26 -14.08 3.53 -0.12
CA ARG A 26 -15.36 2.95 0.28
C ARG A 26 -16.33 2.81 -0.90
N GLN A 27 -16.41 3.81 -1.77
CA GLN A 27 -17.27 3.77 -2.96
C GLN A 27 -16.80 2.69 -3.95
N ILE A 28 -15.50 2.64 -4.23
CA ILE A 28 -14.91 1.66 -5.15
C ILE A 28 -15.12 0.25 -4.61
N ALA A 29 -14.79 0.01 -3.33
CA ALA A 29 -14.90 -1.29 -2.70
C ALA A 29 -16.35 -1.83 -2.72
N LYS A 30 -17.32 -0.99 -2.33
CA LYS A 30 -18.76 -1.34 -2.35
C LYS A 30 -19.28 -1.69 -3.74
N THR A 31 -18.79 -1.01 -4.78
CA THR A 31 -19.24 -1.27 -6.16
C THR A 31 -18.43 -2.37 -6.84
N SER A 32 -17.25 -2.69 -6.28
CA SER A 32 -16.22 -3.53 -6.89
C SER A 32 -15.88 -3.14 -8.33
N LYS A 33 -16.10 -1.87 -8.68
CA LYS A 33 -15.72 -1.30 -9.98
C LYS A 33 -14.31 -0.76 -9.84
N TYR A 34 -13.35 -1.67 -9.88
CA TYR A 34 -11.94 -1.34 -9.74
C TYR A 34 -11.42 -0.56 -10.96
N PRO A 35 -10.66 0.53 -10.74
CA PRO A 35 -9.92 1.23 -11.78
C PRO A 35 -9.06 0.31 -12.67
N LEU A 36 -8.71 0.79 -13.86
CA LEU A 36 -7.75 0.09 -14.72
C LEU A 36 -6.30 0.36 -14.28
N VAL A 37 -5.39 -0.60 -14.50
CA VAL A 37 -3.95 -0.44 -14.24
C VAL A 37 -3.20 -0.50 -15.56
N ASN A 38 -2.69 0.65 -16.02
CA ASN A 38 -1.98 0.77 -17.29
C ASN A 38 -0.47 0.59 -17.09
N GLY A 39 0.08 -0.48 -17.66
CA GLY A 39 1.51 -0.80 -17.65
C GLY A 39 1.76 -2.30 -17.77
N SER A 40 3.00 -2.67 -18.06
CA SER A 40 3.44 -4.07 -18.10
C SER A 40 3.44 -4.72 -16.71
N GLN A 41 3.63 -6.03 -16.64
CA GLN A 41 3.76 -6.73 -15.36
C GLN A 41 4.99 -6.23 -14.57
N GLU A 42 6.08 -5.94 -15.27
CA GLU A 42 7.29 -5.36 -14.72
C GLU A 42 7.01 -3.98 -14.11
N ASP A 43 6.29 -3.11 -14.84
CA ASP A 43 5.92 -1.78 -14.35
C ASP A 43 5.05 -1.86 -13.10
N ARG A 44 4.09 -2.79 -13.09
CA ARG A 44 3.20 -3.02 -11.94
C ARG A 44 3.97 -3.50 -10.72
N ASN A 45 4.90 -4.44 -10.90
CA ASN A 45 5.75 -4.92 -9.80
C ASN A 45 6.57 -3.78 -9.20
N GLN A 46 7.20 -2.95 -10.05
CA GLN A 46 7.96 -1.79 -9.60
C GLN A 46 7.07 -0.78 -8.86
N PHE A 47 5.88 -0.50 -9.39
CA PHE A 47 4.92 0.40 -8.77
C PHE A 47 4.49 -0.07 -7.37
N LEU A 48 4.16 -1.35 -7.21
CA LEU A 48 3.80 -1.91 -5.91
C LEU A 48 4.99 -1.90 -4.94
N THR A 49 6.20 -2.15 -5.43
CA THR A 49 7.41 -2.01 -4.63
C THR A 49 7.61 -0.56 -4.17
N ILE A 50 7.42 0.43 -5.04
CA ILE A 50 7.51 1.86 -4.68
C ILE A 50 6.45 2.20 -3.62
N LEU A 51 5.20 1.77 -3.80
CA LEU A 51 4.11 2.01 -2.83
C LEU A 51 4.47 1.55 -1.40
N ILE A 52 5.12 0.39 -1.28
CA ILE A 52 5.59 -0.12 0.01
C ILE A 52 6.76 0.73 0.51
N ARG A 53 7.75 1.01 -0.35
CA ARG A 53 8.96 1.72 0.05
C ARG A 53 8.73 3.18 0.42
N THR A 54 7.70 3.83 -0.10
CA THR A 54 7.38 5.24 0.21
C THR A 54 7.04 5.49 1.68
N GLN A 55 6.81 4.46 2.49
CA GLN A 55 6.63 4.62 3.94
C GLN A 55 7.88 5.17 4.64
N LYS A 56 9.07 4.91 4.09
CA LYS A 56 10.34 5.32 4.71
C LYS A 56 10.83 6.71 4.27
N SER A 57 10.33 7.22 3.15
CA SER A 57 11.27 7.86 2.21
C SER A 57 10.86 9.14 1.54
N LEU A 58 9.70 9.67 1.91
CA LEU A 58 9.27 10.97 1.45
C LEU A 58 9.20 11.90 2.66
N HIS A 59 9.49 13.18 2.45
CA HIS A 59 9.23 14.21 3.46
C HIS A 59 7.76 14.16 3.94
N ASP A 60 6.85 13.75 3.04
CA ASP A 60 5.48 13.33 3.34
C ASP A 60 5.19 11.97 2.68
N TRP A 61 4.96 10.92 3.49
CA TRP A 61 4.61 9.58 3.00
C TRP A 61 3.36 9.57 2.11
N ARG A 62 2.51 10.61 2.20
CA ARG A 62 1.28 10.74 1.42
C ARG A 62 1.49 11.20 -0.01
N ASP A 63 2.66 11.71 -0.38
CA ASP A 63 2.84 12.29 -1.73
C ASP A 63 2.55 11.27 -2.83
N PHE A 64 3.05 10.04 -2.68
CA PHE A 64 2.77 8.97 -3.65
C PHE A 64 1.30 8.51 -3.63
N PRO A 65 0.68 8.17 -2.49
CA PRO A 65 -0.76 7.92 -2.41
C PRO A 65 -1.64 9.04 -2.97
N LYS A 66 -1.28 10.32 -2.76
CA LYS A 66 -2.02 11.48 -3.28
C LYS A 66 -2.08 11.45 -4.80
N ASP A 67 -0.98 11.17 -5.47
CA ASP A 67 -0.92 11.06 -6.92
C ASP A 67 -1.73 9.86 -7.44
N VAL A 68 -1.62 8.71 -6.77
CA VAL A 68 -2.41 7.51 -7.11
C VAL A 68 -3.90 7.81 -7.01
N ILE A 69 -4.36 8.35 -5.88
CA ILE A 69 -5.76 8.69 -5.63
C ILE A 69 -6.25 9.74 -6.63
N LYS A 70 -5.43 10.73 -6.97
CA LYS A 70 -5.77 11.74 -7.97
C LYS A 70 -6.01 11.11 -9.35
N GLN A 71 -5.15 10.20 -9.81
CA GLN A 71 -5.37 9.53 -11.10
C GLN A 71 -6.66 8.69 -11.10
N VAL A 72 -6.97 8.02 -9.98
CA VAL A 72 -8.21 7.29 -9.80
C VAL A 72 -9.43 8.22 -9.84
N GLN A 73 -9.35 9.40 -9.23
CA GLN A 73 -10.43 10.41 -9.24
C GLN A 73 -10.65 11.01 -10.62
N ASP A 74 -9.57 11.42 -11.29
CA ASP A 74 -9.64 12.17 -12.54
C ASP A 74 -9.99 11.26 -13.72
N ASN A 75 -9.41 10.05 -13.76
CA ASN A 75 -9.41 9.21 -14.96
C ASN A 75 -9.91 7.77 -14.73
N HIS A 76 -10.23 7.39 -13.48
CA HIS A 76 -10.59 6.01 -13.12
C HIS A 76 -9.55 4.95 -13.56
N GLN A 77 -8.28 5.33 -13.55
CA GLN A 77 -7.15 4.47 -13.92
C GLN A 77 -5.89 4.87 -13.14
N ILE A 78 -4.93 3.95 -13.09
CA ILE A 78 -3.58 4.19 -12.57
C ILE A 78 -2.59 3.93 -13.71
N ASP A 79 -1.87 4.96 -14.12
CA ASP A 79 -0.72 4.89 -15.03
C ASP A 79 0.55 4.61 -14.21
N VAL A 80 0.92 3.33 -14.15
CA VAL A 80 2.06 2.90 -13.34
C VAL A 80 3.40 3.33 -13.95
N ILE A 81 3.47 3.51 -15.27
CA ILE A 81 4.69 3.96 -15.96
C ILE A 81 5.01 5.40 -15.55
N SER A 82 4.00 6.27 -15.60
CA SER A 82 4.13 7.67 -15.19
C SER A 82 4.55 7.80 -13.73
N LEU A 83 3.94 7.02 -12.84
CA LEU A 83 4.27 7.02 -11.41
C LEU A 83 5.66 6.49 -11.12
N ASN A 84 6.08 5.40 -11.77
CA ASN A 84 7.43 4.84 -11.62
C ASN A 84 8.51 5.85 -12.04
N ASN A 85 8.27 6.61 -13.12
CA ASN A 85 9.19 7.64 -13.58
C ASN A 85 9.26 8.84 -12.64
N LYS A 86 8.14 9.20 -12.01
CA LYS A 86 8.09 10.30 -11.04
C LYS A 86 8.74 9.93 -9.70
N TYR A 87 8.65 8.67 -9.30
CA TYR A 87 9.17 8.14 -8.03
C TYR A 87 10.17 7.00 -8.26
N PRO A 88 11.37 7.29 -8.79
CA PRO A 88 12.33 6.25 -9.07
C PRO A 88 12.80 5.56 -7.78
N PRO A 89 13.13 4.25 -7.80
CA PRO A 89 13.56 3.50 -6.62
C PRO A 89 14.72 4.15 -5.83
N GLU A 90 15.59 4.88 -6.52
CA GLU A 90 16.74 5.58 -5.92
C GLU A 90 16.35 6.87 -5.15
N SER A 91 15.15 7.43 -5.35
CA SER A 91 14.72 8.66 -4.66
C SER A 91 14.25 8.41 -3.22
N ILE A 92 14.37 7.17 -2.76
CA ILE A 92 13.90 6.67 -1.48
C ILE A 92 15.12 6.61 -0.52
N ALA A 93 15.24 7.63 0.34
CA ALA A 93 16.24 7.73 1.41
C ALA A 93 16.30 6.48 2.31
N LYS A 94 17.54 6.05 2.59
CA LYS A 94 17.85 4.88 3.44
C LYS A 94 18.04 5.23 4.91
N ASP A 95 17.96 6.52 5.25
CA ASP A 95 18.15 6.99 6.61
C ASP A 95 17.17 6.30 7.55
N VAL A 96 17.63 5.95 8.75
CA VAL A 96 16.77 5.36 9.78
C VAL A 96 15.74 6.42 10.19
N PRO A 97 14.44 6.20 9.92
CA PRO A 97 13.43 7.21 10.19
C PRO A 97 13.12 7.26 11.69
N ALA A 98 12.61 8.40 12.14
CA ALA A 98 12.35 8.66 13.57
C ALA A 98 11.33 7.72 14.22
N TRP A 99 10.52 7.01 13.42
CA TRP A 99 9.56 6.02 13.92
C TRP A 99 10.21 4.68 14.28
N VAL A 100 11.45 4.40 13.88
CA VAL A 100 12.16 3.18 14.26
C VAL A 100 12.65 3.30 15.71
N THR A 101 11.92 2.65 16.62
CA THR A 101 12.20 2.72 18.06
C THR A 101 12.37 1.35 18.71
N TYR A 102 11.70 0.33 18.21
CA TYR A 102 11.77 -1.06 18.69
C TYR A 102 12.37 -2.01 17.63
N GLU A 103 12.67 -3.25 18.02
CA GLU A 103 13.23 -4.26 17.11
C GLU A 103 12.26 -4.59 15.97
N GLU A 104 10.95 -4.62 16.23
CA GLU A 104 9.92 -4.84 15.21
C GLU A 104 9.94 -3.75 14.13
N ASP A 105 10.09 -2.47 14.53
CA ASP A 105 10.19 -1.34 13.61
C ASP A 105 11.43 -1.46 12.71
N LYS A 106 12.52 -2.00 13.27
CA LYS A 106 13.75 -2.24 12.53
C LYS A 106 13.59 -3.32 11.48
N ILE A 107 12.85 -4.41 11.77
CA ILE A 107 12.55 -5.44 10.78
C ILE A 107 11.79 -4.85 9.59
N VAL A 108 10.79 -3.99 9.85
CA VAL A 108 10.01 -3.29 8.82
C VAL A 108 10.91 -2.35 8.01
N SER A 109 11.75 -1.56 8.68
CA SER A 109 12.68 -0.62 8.03
C SER A 109 13.71 -1.35 7.14
N ASP A 110 14.33 -2.42 7.66
CA ASP A 110 15.30 -3.23 6.93
C ASP A 110 14.65 -3.94 5.73
N PHE A 111 13.39 -4.38 5.86
CA PHE A 111 12.65 -4.94 4.75
C PHE A 111 12.41 -3.90 3.65
N ILE A 112 11.95 -2.70 4.00
CA ILE A 112 11.75 -1.59 3.05
C ILE A 112 13.05 -1.26 2.30
N ASP A 113 14.20 -1.28 2.97
CA ASP A 113 15.49 -1.06 2.31
C ASP A 113 15.84 -2.20 1.34
N LYS A 114 15.62 -3.45 1.76
CA LYS A 114 15.87 -4.63 0.90
C LYS A 114 15.05 -4.59 -0.39
N LEU A 115 13.86 -4.00 -0.37
CA LEU A 115 13.01 -3.85 -1.55
C LEU A 115 13.62 -3.01 -2.68
N GLU A 116 14.66 -2.21 -2.40
CA GLU A 116 15.39 -1.48 -3.45
C GLU A 116 16.05 -2.43 -4.46
N THR A 117 16.63 -3.52 -3.96
CA THR A 117 17.42 -4.46 -4.77
C THR A 117 16.72 -5.80 -4.97
N ARG A 118 15.80 -6.17 -4.07
CA ARG A 118 15.02 -7.40 -4.17
C ARG A 118 13.90 -7.25 -5.19
N LYS A 119 14.00 -7.96 -6.31
CA LYS A 119 12.93 -8.06 -7.29
C LYS A 119 11.80 -8.96 -6.75
N ILE A 120 10.67 -8.34 -6.41
CA ILE A 120 9.44 -9.05 -6.04
C ILE A 120 8.53 -9.15 -7.26
N GLN A 121 7.97 -10.34 -7.47
CA GLN A 121 6.92 -10.59 -8.44
C GLN A 121 5.58 -10.66 -7.73
N PHE A 122 4.77 -9.63 -7.90
CA PHE A 122 3.38 -9.64 -7.45
C PHE A 122 2.55 -10.31 -8.54
N VAL A 123 1.93 -11.44 -8.23
CA VAL A 123 1.17 -12.23 -9.21
C VAL A 123 -0.31 -12.07 -8.93
N GLY A 124 -1.04 -11.52 -9.89
CA GLY A 124 -2.48 -11.33 -9.82
C GLY A 124 -3.03 -10.56 -11.02
N SER A 125 -4.34 -10.48 -11.08
CA SER A 125 -5.11 -9.69 -12.03
C SER A 125 -5.06 -8.19 -11.70
N ASP A 126 -5.53 -7.37 -12.63
CA ASP A 126 -5.69 -5.92 -12.46
C ASP A 126 -6.56 -5.60 -11.25
N SER A 127 -7.68 -6.31 -11.09
CA SER A 127 -8.57 -6.15 -9.94
C SER A 127 -7.87 -6.44 -8.62
N GLU A 128 -7.09 -7.51 -8.54
CA GLU A 128 -6.34 -7.87 -7.33
C GLU A 128 -5.21 -6.88 -7.04
N THR A 129 -4.60 -6.32 -8.08
CA THR A 129 -3.59 -5.25 -7.97
C THR A 129 -4.20 -3.99 -7.38
N ILE A 130 -5.33 -3.55 -7.91
CA ILE A 130 -6.05 -2.38 -7.38
C ILE A 130 -6.54 -2.63 -5.96
N GLU A 131 -7.12 -3.78 -5.68
CA GLU A 131 -7.60 -4.10 -4.35
C GLU A 131 -6.45 -4.02 -3.33
N PHE A 132 -5.28 -4.55 -3.68
CA PHE A 132 -4.08 -4.43 -2.85
C PHE A 132 -3.70 -2.97 -2.62
N VAL A 133 -3.62 -2.16 -3.68
CA VAL A 133 -3.28 -0.73 -3.58
C VAL A 133 -4.25 0.01 -2.65
N LEU A 134 -5.55 -0.19 -2.82
CA LEU A 134 -6.57 0.50 -2.03
C LEU A 134 -6.57 0.03 -0.57
N ARG A 135 -6.40 -1.28 -0.32
CA ARG A 135 -6.28 -1.81 1.04
C ARG A 135 -5.00 -1.32 1.72
N PHE A 136 -3.90 -1.22 0.98
CA PHE A 136 -2.63 -0.68 1.50
C PHE A 136 -2.79 0.78 1.89
N ILE A 137 -3.36 1.62 1.02
CA ILE A 137 -3.65 3.03 1.32
C ILE A 137 -4.61 3.14 2.51
N LEU A 138 -5.62 2.27 2.60
CA LEU A 138 -6.52 2.23 3.76
C LEU A 138 -5.76 1.91 5.06
N GLY A 139 -4.83 0.95 5.03
CA GLY A 139 -3.95 0.64 6.16
C GLY A 139 -3.08 1.83 6.59
N GLN A 140 -2.60 2.63 5.63
CA GLN A 140 -1.89 3.88 5.94
C GLN A 140 -2.79 4.92 6.61
N LEU A 141 -4.03 5.12 6.12
CA LEU A 141 -5.00 6.01 6.75
C LEU A 141 -5.40 5.56 8.17
N GLY A 142 -5.38 4.25 8.42
CA GLY A 142 -5.63 3.64 9.73
C GLY A 142 -4.40 3.58 10.65
N HIS A 143 -3.25 4.11 10.21
CA HIS A 143 -1.97 4.00 10.93
C HIS A 143 -1.54 2.55 11.25
N ASP A 144 -2.02 1.55 10.52
CA ASP A 144 -1.65 0.13 10.64
C ASP A 144 -0.71 -0.32 9.49
N TRP A 145 -0.02 0.63 8.87
CA TRP A 145 0.87 0.39 7.75
C TRP A 145 2.08 -0.49 8.14
N GLU A 146 2.61 -0.37 9.35
CA GLU A 146 3.70 -1.24 9.85
C GLU A 146 3.28 -2.71 9.86
N GLN A 147 2.09 -2.99 10.37
CA GLN A 147 1.52 -4.34 10.41
C GLN A 147 1.22 -4.86 9.01
N THR A 148 0.78 -3.98 8.11
CA THR A 148 0.57 -4.32 6.69
C THR A 148 1.88 -4.73 6.02
N ILE A 149 2.97 -3.99 6.26
CA ILE A 149 4.29 -4.32 5.72
C ILE A 149 4.87 -5.56 6.38
N MET A 150 4.66 -5.73 7.68
CA MET A 150 5.10 -6.90 8.41
C MET A 150 4.45 -8.17 7.85
N MET A 151 3.15 -8.15 7.60
CA MET A 151 2.43 -9.24 6.95
C MET A 151 2.97 -9.51 5.54
N ILE A 152 3.26 -8.48 4.73
CA ILE A 152 3.90 -8.66 3.40
C ILE A 152 5.25 -9.37 3.55
N TRP A 153 6.07 -8.97 4.53
CA TRP A 153 7.35 -9.61 4.82
C TRP A 153 7.20 -11.06 5.25
N GLU A 154 6.26 -11.36 6.16
CA GLU A 154 5.99 -12.72 6.65
C GLU A 154 5.51 -13.64 5.51
N MET A 155 4.58 -13.17 4.69
CA MET A 155 4.05 -13.92 3.55
C MET A 155 5.10 -14.16 2.46
N LEU A 156 6.00 -13.19 2.25
CA LEU A 156 7.08 -13.33 1.29
C LEU A 156 8.14 -14.32 1.78
N GLY A 157 8.46 -14.31 3.07
CA GLY A 157 9.56 -15.09 3.66
C GLY A 157 10.87 -14.92 2.89
N ASP A 158 11.49 -16.03 2.53
CA ASP A 158 12.70 -16.06 1.69
C ASP A 158 12.40 -16.06 0.17
N GLY A 159 11.12 -16.09 -0.22
CA GLY A 159 10.68 -16.12 -1.62
C GLY A 159 10.81 -14.79 -2.35
N ASN A 160 10.47 -14.76 -3.63
CA ASN A 160 10.43 -13.52 -4.42
C ASN A 160 9.09 -13.34 -5.16
N LYS A 161 8.10 -14.15 -4.82
CA LYS A 161 6.77 -14.16 -5.42
C LYS A 161 5.74 -13.97 -4.33
N LEU A 162 4.74 -13.14 -4.62
CA LEU A 162 3.67 -12.86 -3.69
C LEU A 162 2.35 -12.88 -4.46
N LEU A 163 1.45 -13.78 -4.09
CA LEU A 163 0.15 -13.92 -4.73
C LEU A 163 -0.80 -12.85 -4.19
N LEU A 164 -1.25 -11.93 -5.04
CA LEU A 164 -2.10 -10.81 -4.63
C LEU A 164 -3.45 -11.29 -4.10
N THR A 165 -3.98 -12.40 -4.62
CA THR A 165 -5.21 -13.03 -4.10
C THR A 165 -5.08 -13.40 -2.62
N GLU A 166 -3.96 -14.01 -2.23
CA GLU A 166 -3.70 -14.43 -0.85
C GLU A 166 -3.41 -13.21 0.02
N LEU A 167 -2.62 -12.26 -0.49
CA LEU A 167 -2.32 -11.04 0.24
C LEU A 167 -3.59 -10.25 0.56
N ASN A 168 -4.46 -10.02 -0.42
CA ASN A 168 -5.73 -9.32 -0.22
C ASN A 168 -6.63 -10.04 0.80
N LYS A 169 -6.60 -11.38 0.80
CA LYS A 169 -7.33 -12.19 1.78
C LYS A 169 -6.79 -12.01 3.19
N GLU A 170 -5.49 -11.88 3.39
CA GLU A 170 -4.90 -11.60 4.72
C GLU A 170 -5.11 -10.12 5.12
N MET A 171 -5.04 -9.20 4.16
CA MET A 171 -5.27 -7.77 4.39
C MET A 171 -6.68 -7.43 4.87
N LYS A 172 -7.66 -8.33 4.71
CA LYS A 172 -8.99 -8.15 5.32
C LYS A 172 -8.95 -7.92 6.82
N ASN A 173 -7.90 -8.42 7.50
CA ASN A 173 -7.74 -8.23 8.94
C ASN A 173 -7.50 -6.76 9.33
N PHE A 174 -7.15 -5.92 8.36
CA PHE A 174 -6.96 -4.46 8.49
C PHE A 174 -8.11 -3.66 7.84
N ASP A 175 -9.11 -4.34 7.28
CA ASP A 175 -10.34 -3.75 6.76
C ASP A 175 -11.43 -3.79 7.84
N TYR A 176 -11.26 -2.98 8.88
CA TYR A 176 -12.15 -3.01 10.05
C TYR A 176 -13.61 -2.63 9.74
N GLU A 177 -13.81 -1.88 8.66
CA GLU A 177 -15.14 -1.51 8.14
C GLU A 177 -15.68 -2.50 7.10
N ARG A 178 -14.94 -3.58 6.81
CA ARG A 178 -15.31 -4.66 5.89
C ARG A 178 -15.71 -4.14 4.51
N LEU A 179 -15.03 -3.10 4.03
CA LEU A 179 -15.32 -2.41 2.79
C LEU A 179 -15.22 -3.34 1.57
N PHE A 180 -14.34 -4.34 1.65
CA PHE A 180 -14.01 -5.25 0.56
C PHE A 180 -14.54 -6.67 0.78
N GLU A 181 -15.35 -6.91 1.82
CA GLU A 181 -16.01 -8.22 2.01
C GLU A 181 -17.14 -8.40 0.96
N LYS A 182 -17.12 -9.54 0.26
CA LYS A 182 -18.26 -10.11 -0.45
C LYS A 182 -18.63 -11.44 0.17
#